data_AF-A0A4R8ILE1-F1
#
_entry.id   AF-A0A4R8ILE1-F1
#
_cell.length_a   1.000
_cell.length_b   1.000
_cell.length_c   1.000
_cell.angle_alpha   90.00
_cell.angle_beta   90.00
_cell.angle_gamma   90.00
#
_symmetry.space_group_name_H-M   'P 1'
#
loop_
_entity.id
_entity.type
_entity.pdbx_description
1 polymer ?
#
loop_
_entity_poly.entity_id
_entity_poly.type
_entity_poly.pdbx_seq_one_letter_code
_entity_poly.pdbx_strand_id
1 'polypeptide(L)'
;MRIDLDPDSDVVQEQFAVVYCPRRKRDRFPEGSVEVVASAEAARAGANATKNRYAAMVMGPSRSSEGARLYYLIEWLDQDAP
;
A
#
# COMPACT_ATOMS: atom_id res chain seq x y z
N MET A 1 34.14 -17.65 -5.51
CA MET A 1 32.70 -17.63 -5.17
C MET A 1 32.41 -16.29 -4.51
N ARG A 2 32.11 -15.28 -5.32
CA ARG A 2 31.72 -13.95 -4.87
C ARG A 2 30.22 -13.92 -5.08
N ILE A 3 29.47 -13.99 -4.00
CA ILE A 3 28.04 -13.71 -4.07
C ILE A 3 28.00 -12.19 -4.09
N ASP A 4 28.09 -11.63 -5.28
CA ASP A 4 27.72 -10.24 -5.52
C ASP A 4 26.21 -10.20 -5.30
N LEU A 5 25.80 -9.95 -4.04
CA LEU A 5 24.42 -9.65 -3.70
C LEU A 5 24.09 -8.37 -4.45
N ASP A 6 23.36 -8.56 -5.53
CA ASP A 6 22.78 -7.49 -6.33
C ASP A 6 22.04 -6.50 -5.40
N PRO A 7 22.44 -5.23 -5.34
CA PRO A 7 21.73 -4.21 -4.56
C PRO A 7 20.45 -3.74 -5.25
N ASP A 8 20.06 -4.32 -6.39
CA ASP A 8 18.71 -4.21 -6.95
C ASP A 8 17.76 -5.17 -6.21
N SER A 9 17.85 -5.16 -4.89
CA SER A 9 16.66 -5.38 -4.11
C SER A 9 15.85 -4.10 -4.31
N ASP A 10 15.08 -4.05 -5.40
CA ASP A 10 13.83 -3.30 -5.50
C ASP A 10 12.96 -3.84 -4.36
N VAL A 11 13.32 -3.47 -3.12
CA VAL A 11 12.68 -3.93 -1.91
C VAL A 11 11.34 -3.26 -1.96
N VAL A 12 10.37 -3.96 -2.51
CA VAL A 12 8.97 -3.62 -2.40
C VAL A 12 8.65 -3.71 -0.91
N GLN A 13 8.85 -2.61 -0.19
CA GLN A 13 8.66 -2.57 1.25
C GLN A 13 7.16 -2.57 1.53
N GLU A 14 6.76 -3.38 2.51
CA GLU A 14 5.42 -3.33 3.09
C GLU A 14 5.30 -2.02 3.85
N GLN A 15 4.34 -1.20 3.45
CA GLN A 15 4.11 0.12 4.02
C GLN A 15 2.64 0.25 4.40
N PHE A 16 2.39 0.96 5.48
CA PHE A 16 1.03 1.29 5.88
C PHE A 16 0.51 2.41 5.00
N ALA A 17 -0.73 2.30 4.53
CA ALA A 17 -1.35 3.32 3.73
C ALA A 17 -2.85 3.41 3.96
N VAL A 18 -3.40 4.60 3.73
CA VAL A 18 -4.84 4.80 3.63
C VAL A 18 -5.22 4.68 2.16
N VAL A 19 -5.94 3.62 1.83
CA VAL A 19 -6.39 3.40 0.45
C VAL A 19 -7.81 3.91 0.31
N TYR A 20 -8.01 4.81 -0.65
CA TYR A 20 -9.34 5.26 -1.04
C TYR A 20 -9.96 4.26 -2.02
N CYS A 21 -10.99 3.56 -1.55
CA CYS A 21 -11.64 2.48 -2.27
C CYS A 21 -13.17 2.61 -2.22
N PRO A 22 -13.78 3.40 -3.12
CA PRO A 22 -15.24 3.51 -3.21
C PRO A 22 -15.90 2.20 -3.66
N ARG A 23 -15.14 1.32 -4.31
CA ARG A 23 -15.56 -0.05 -4.64
C ARG A 23 -14.40 -1.02 -4.40
N ARG A 24 -14.55 -1.89 -3.39
CA ARG A 24 -13.63 -2.99 -3.02
C ARG A 24 -13.54 -4.08 -4.09
N LYS A 25 -13.22 -3.72 -5.34
CA LYS A 25 -13.07 -4.64 -6.49
C LYS A 25 -11.70 -4.51 -7.15
N ARG A 26 -10.75 -3.84 -6.50
CA ARG A 26 -9.43 -3.54 -7.06
C ARG A 26 -8.37 -3.91 -6.02
N ASP A 27 -7.39 -4.69 -6.45
CA ASP A 27 -6.24 -5.14 -5.64
C ASP A 27 -4.99 -4.28 -5.86
N ARG A 28 -5.05 -3.37 -6.85
CA ARG A 28 -3.95 -2.49 -7.25
C ARG A 28 -4.43 -1.05 -7.32
N PHE A 29 -3.70 -0.17 -6.67
CA PHE A 29 -4.07 1.24 -6.58
C PHE A 29 -2.91 2.12 -7.06
N PRO A 30 -3.19 3.18 -7.85
CA PRO A 30 -2.17 4.16 -8.19
C PRO A 30 -1.78 4.96 -6.93
N GLU A 31 -0.58 5.52 -6.92
CA GLU A 31 -0.09 6.43 -5.85
C GLU A 31 -1.12 7.51 -5.47
N GLY A 32 -1.86 8.07 -6.43
CA GLY A 32 -2.88 9.09 -6.14
C GLY A 32 -4.08 8.61 -5.31
N SER A 33 -4.32 7.31 -5.20
CA SER A 33 -5.38 6.72 -4.37
C SER A 33 -4.85 6.08 -3.09
N VAL A 34 -3.53 6.07 -2.89
CA VAL A 34 -2.84 5.43 -1.78
C VAL A 34 -2.04 6.48 -1.02
N GLU A 35 -2.47 6.77 0.19
CA GLU A 35 -1.76 7.69 1.06
C GLU A 35 -0.87 6.88 2.01
N VAL A 36 0.40 6.70 1.65
CA VAL A 36 1.38 6.00 2.49
C VAL A 36 1.63 6.82 3.75
N VAL A 37 1.60 6.15 4.90
CA VAL A 37 1.78 6.74 6.22
C VAL A 37 2.87 6.00 6.99
N ALA A 38 3.42 6.67 8.00
CA ALA A 38 4.55 6.13 8.76
C ALA A 38 4.18 4.93 9.67
N SER A 39 2.90 4.70 9.96
CA SER A 39 2.48 3.69 10.95
C SER A 39 1.03 3.24 10.74
N ALA A 40 0.72 2.02 11.19
CA ALA A 40 -0.63 1.46 11.17
C ALA A 40 -1.64 2.35 11.93
N GLU A 41 -1.22 3.00 13.02
CA GLU A 41 -2.08 3.93 13.79
C GLU A 41 -2.48 5.16 12.96
N ALA A 42 -1.54 5.75 12.22
CA ALA A 42 -1.84 6.84 11.29
C ALA A 42 -2.77 6.37 10.16
N ALA A 43 -2.60 5.12 9.67
CA ALA A 43 -3.47 4.55 8.66
C ALA A 43 -4.89 4.38 9.18
N ARG A 44 -5.04 3.88 10.42
CA ARG A 44 -6.32 3.72 11.10
C ARG A 44 -6.97 5.06 11.44
N ALA A 45 -6.19 6.05 11.88
CA ALA A 45 -6.69 7.40 12.14
C ALA A 45 -7.20 8.10 10.86
N GLY A 46 -6.54 7.85 9.72
CA GLY A 46 -6.97 8.34 8.42
C GLY A 46 -8.05 7.49 7.75
N ALA A 47 -8.25 6.26 8.20
CA ALA A 47 -9.33 5.39 7.73
C ALA A 47 -10.68 5.99 8.11
N ASN A 48 -11.56 6.04 7.13
CA ASN A 48 -12.87 6.61 7.27
C ASN A 48 -13.82 5.91 6.30
N ALA A 49 -14.62 4.98 6.84
CA ALA A 49 -15.61 4.24 6.08
C ALA A 49 -16.63 5.18 5.39
N THR A 50 -17.00 6.31 6.02
CA THR A 50 -17.89 7.32 5.44
C THR A 50 -17.28 7.99 4.21
N LYS A 51 -15.95 8.14 4.16
CA LYS A 51 -15.21 8.68 3.01
C LYS A 51 -14.67 7.59 2.09
N ASN A 52 -15.09 6.33 2.25
CA ASN A 52 -14.55 5.18 1.51
C ASN A 52 -13.02 5.06 1.59
N ARG A 53 -12.44 5.46 2.71
CA ARG A 53 -11.01 5.34 3.00
C ARG A 53 -10.83 4.24 4.01
N TYR A 54 -9.93 3.31 3.74
CA TYR A 54 -9.69 2.17 4.62
C TYR A 54 -8.20 2.03 4.85
N ALA A 55 -7.84 1.73 6.10
CA ALA A 55 -6.46 1.42 6.45
C ALA A 55 -6.09 0.11 5.77
N ALA A 56 -4.96 0.10 5.08
CA ALA A 56 -4.44 -1.06 4.40
C ALA A 56 -2.92 -1.09 4.49
N MET A 57 -2.37 -2.29 4.43
CA MET A 57 -0.96 -2.48 4.15
C MET A 57 -0.81 -2.64 2.64
N VAL A 58 0.14 -1.91 2.08
CA VAL A 58 0.45 -1.94 0.65
C VAL A 58 1.92 -2.25 0.44
N MET A 59 2.21 -2.95 -0.64
CA MET A 59 3.55 -3.14 -1.17
C MET A 59 3.77 -2.13 -2.30
N GLY A 60 4.85 -1.36 -2.24
CA GLY A 60 5.23 -0.48 -3.34
C GLY A 60 6.28 0.55 -2.95
N PRO A 61 6.61 1.48 -3.86
CA PRO A 61 6.04 1.66 -5.19
C PRO A 61 6.68 0.74 -6.24
N SER A 62 5.91 -0.20 -6.81
CA SER A 62 6.38 -0.97 -7.96
C SER A 62 6.26 -0.12 -9.21
N ARG A 63 7.40 0.14 -9.87
CA ARG A 63 7.44 0.88 -11.13
C ARG A 63 7.07 -0.06 -12.27
N SER A 64 5.91 0.18 -12.89
CA SER A 64 5.58 -0.49 -14.16
C SER A 64 6.46 0.05 -15.29
N SER A 65 6.68 -0.74 -16.34
CA SER A 65 7.51 -0.37 -17.50
C SER A 65 7.06 0.93 -18.20
N GLU A 66 5.82 1.35 -17.98
CA GLU A 66 5.22 2.61 -18.47
C GLU A 66 5.47 3.83 -17.55
N GLY A 67 6.26 3.67 -16.47
CA GLY A 67 6.58 4.74 -15.52
C GLY A 67 5.52 4.98 -14.44
N ALA A 68 4.42 4.24 -14.45
CA ALA A 68 3.39 4.32 -13.42
C ALA A 68 3.86 3.65 -12.11
N ARG A 69 3.62 4.31 -10.98
CA ARG A 69 3.80 3.74 -9.64
C ARG A 69 2.50 3.09 -9.19
N LEU A 70 2.55 1.78 -9.04
CA LEU A 70 1.43 1.00 -8.53
C LEU A 70 1.76 0.47 -7.15
N TYR A 71 0.76 0.52 -6.29
CA TYR A 71 0.77 -0.10 -4.98
C TYR A 71 -0.13 -1.33 -5.02
N TYR A 72 0.41 -2.43 -4.56
CA TYR A 72 -0.30 -3.69 -4.40
C TYR A 72 -0.88 -3.73 -3.00
N LEU A 73 -2.17 -3.96 -2.89
CA LEU A 73 -2.80 -4.22 -1.60
C LEU A 73 -2.26 -5.55 -1.04
N ILE A 74 -1.70 -5.53 0.16
CA ILE A 74 -1.30 -6.73 0.90
C ILE A 74 -2.48 -7.19 1.75
N GLU A 75 -2.95 -6.32 2.65
CA GLU A 75 -4.07 -6.63 3.55
C GLU A 75 -4.81 -5.36 3.98
N TRP A 76 -6.07 -5.51 4.41
CA TRP A 76 -6.84 -4.41 4.99
C TRP A 76 -6.69 -4.42 6.52
N LEU A 77 -6.17 -3.34 7.08
CA LEU A 77 -6.06 -3.13 8.53
C LEU A 77 -7.36 -2.63 9.18
N ASP A 78 -8.37 -2.37 8.34
CA ASP A 78 -9.73 -1.93 8.71
C ASP A 78 -10.57 -3.03 9.39
N GLN A 79 -10.11 -4.29 9.39
CA GLN A 79 -10.89 -5.45 9.82
C GLN A 79 -10.49 -6.03 11.19
N ASP A 80 -9.58 -5.41 11.94
CA ASP A 80 -9.23 -5.89 13.28
C ASP A 80 -10.07 -5.16 14.36
N ALA A 81 -11.30 -5.65 14.53
CA ALA A 81 -12.05 -5.53 15.78
C ALA A 81 -13.08 -6.67 15.91
N PRO A 82 -12.73 -7.75 16.61
CA PRO A 82 -13.58 -8.35 17.64
C PRO A 82 -13.29 -7.77 19.03
#